data_AF-A0AAW9CV46-F1
#
_entry.id   AF-A0AAW9CV46-F1
#
_cell.length_a   1.000
_cell.length_b   1.000
_cell.length_c   1.000
_cell.angle_alpha   90.00
_cell.angle_beta   90.00
_cell.angle_gamma   90.00
#
_symmetry.space_group_name_H-M   'P 1'
#
loop_
_entity.id
_entity.type
_entity.pdbx_description
1 polymer ?
#
loop_
_entity_poly.entity_id
_entity_poly.type
_entity_poly.pdbx_seq_one_letter_code
_entity_poly.pdbx_strand_id
1 'polypeptide(L)'
;MNRQALRLFLMWGIPVVLGVAAVAAMMPSDGLDSHRNAGVGRPVKLPVVDAKLPVSAERFPPGPGSDIANAQCLICHSTGMVTRQPPLTEQEWATISNKMRVAYGAPLPEKDVDALARYLYSINGKKSDRAAAAPSVVDMQGS
;
A
#
# COMPACT_ATOMS: atom_id res chain seq x y z
N MET A 1 31.67 -30.04 -29.59
CA MET A 1 31.22 -29.95 -28.19
C MET A 1 31.19 -28.48 -27.78
N ASN A 2 29.99 -27.91 -27.62
CA ASN A 2 29.75 -26.45 -27.69
C ASN A 2 30.16 -25.73 -26.39
N ARG A 3 31.35 -25.12 -26.40
CA ARG A 3 31.98 -24.45 -25.23
C ARG A 3 31.20 -23.23 -24.72
N GLN A 4 30.25 -22.71 -25.51
CA GLN A 4 29.40 -21.58 -25.12
C GLN A 4 28.30 -21.98 -24.13
N ALA A 5 27.71 -23.17 -24.28
CA ALA A 5 26.70 -23.68 -23.34
C ALA A 5 27.31 -23.97 -21.95
N LEU A 6 28.55 -24.46 -21.91
CA LEU A 6 29.28 -24.75 -20.66
C LEU A 6 29.64 -23.48 -19.89
N ARG A 7 29.91 -22.36 -20.58
CA ARG A 7 30.21 -21.07 -19.94
C ARG A 7 28.97 -20.41 -19.33
N LEU A 8 27.82 -20.52 -19.99
CA LEU A 8 26.55 -20.00 -19.46
C LEU A 8 26.09 -20.76 -18.21
N PHE A 9 26.25 -22.08 -18.19
CA PHE A 9 25.94 -22.90 -17.02
C PHE A 9 26.88 -22.62 -15.83
N LEU A 10 28.18 -22.37 -16.07
CA LEU A 10 29.14 -22.02 -15.01
C LEU A 10 28.94 -20.60 -14.45
N MET A 11 28.63 -19.61 -15.28
CA MET A 11 28.54 -18.20 -14.85
C MET A 11 27.20 -17.84 -14.19
N TRP A 12 26.10 -18.54 -14.53
CA TRP A 12 24.77 -18.24 -13.99
C TRP A 12 24.14 -19.38 -13.19
N GLY A 13 24.52 -20.65 -13.41
CA GLY A 13 23.99 -21.78 -12.64
C GLY A 13 24.63 -21.92 -11.26
N ILE A 14 25.95 -21.75 -11.17
CA ILE A 14 26.72 -21.92 -9.93
C ILE A 14 26.40 -20.84 -8.86
N PRO A 15 26.33 -19.53 -9.18
CA PRO A 15 25.99 -18.53 -8.16
C PRO A 15 24.55 -18.64 -7.67
N VAL A 16 23.61 -19.14 -8.49
CA VAL A 16 22.21 -19.35 -8.10
C VAL A 16 22.09 -20.52 -7.12
N VAL A 17 22.79 -21.63 -7.34
CA VAL A 17 22.74 -22.80 -6.44
C VAL A 17 23.51 -22.55 -5.14
N LEU A 18 24.64 -21.82 -5.18
CA LEU A 18 25.38 -21.44 -3.97
C LEU A 18 24.65 -20.35 -3.15
N GLY A 19 23.90 -19.45 -3.79
CA GLY A 19 23.10 -18.44 -3.10
C GLY A 19 21.95 -19.04 -2.28
N VAL A 20 21.29 -20.10 -2.77
CA VAL A 20 20.20 -20.77 -2.05
C VAL A 20 20.69 -21.51 -0.80
N ALA A 21 21.88 -22.11 -0.84
CA ALA A 21 22.44 -22.82 0.32
C ALA A 21 22.89 -21.87 1.45
N ALA A 22 23.34 -20.65 1.13
CA ALA A 22 23.80 -19.68 2.13
C ALA A 22 22.65 -19.04 2.94
N VAL A 23 21.45 -18.91 2.36
CA VAL A 23 20.30 -18.29 3.06
C VAL A 23 19.75 -19.18 4.18
N ALA A 24 19.84 -20.50 4.05
CA ALA A 24 19.37 -21.44 5.08
C ALA A 24 20.28 -21.46 6.34
N ALA A 25 21.54 -21.04 6.23
CA ALA A 25 22.51 -21.09 7.34
C ALA A 25 22.55 -19.82 8.20
N MET A 26 21.91 -18.73 7.75
CA MET A 26 21.85 -17.45 8.49
C MET A 26 20.49 -17.19 9.15
N MET A 27 19.53 -18.11 9.08
CA MET A 27 18.32 -18.00 9.89
C MET A 27 18.63 -18.45 11.32
N PRO A 28 18.51 -17.57 12.33
CA PRO A 28 18.47 -18.00 13.72
C PRO A 28 17.28 -18.97 13.86
N SER A 29 17.53 -20.17 14.37
CA SER A 29 16.46 -21.13 14.71
C SER A 29 15.56 -20.64 15.84
N ASP A 30 15.93 -19.52 16.48
CA ASP A 30 15.23 -18.94 17.62
C ASP A 30 14.37 -17.76 17.13
N GLY A 31 13.29 -18.06 16.41
CA GLY A 31 12.41 -17.04 15.83
C GLY A 31 10.93 -17.41 15.78
N LEU A 32 10.52 -18.54 16.35
CA LEU A 32 9.11 -18.85 16.63
C LEU A 32 8.82 -18.79 18.14
N ASP A 33 9.50 -17.92 18.87
CA ASP A 33 8.92 -17.37 20.09
C ASP A 33 7.84 -16.38 19.67
N SER A 34 6.70 -16.96 19.30
CA SER A 34 5.42 -16.31 19.36
C SER A 34 5.40 -15.51 20.66
N HIS A 35 5.29 -14.18 20.56
CA HIS A 35 4.97 -13.32 21.68
C HIS A 35 3.56 -13.67 22.18
N ARG A 36 3.36 -14.89 22.66
CA ARG A 36 2.24 -15.25 23.53
C ARG A 36 2.59 -14.53 24.81
N ASN A 37 1.95 -13.39 25.04
CA ASN A 37 1.81 -12.82 26.36
C ASN A 37 1.23 -13.92 27.27
N ALA A 38 2.10 -14.68 27.91
CA ALA A 38 1.75 -15.64 28.92
C ALA A 38 1.33 -14.84 30.16
N GLY A 39 0.04 -14.49 30.18
CA GLY A 39 -0.78 -14.19 31.35
C GLY A 39 -0.10 -13.57 32.55
N VAL A 40 0.06 -12.24 32.55
CA VAL A 40 -0.01 -11.42 33.78
C VAL A 40 -0.93 -10.24 33.53
N GLY A 41 -2.14 -10.52 33.04
CA GLY A 41 -3.23 -9.55 32.94
C GLY A 41 -4.31 -9.89 33.96
N ARG A 42 -4.67 -8.93 34.82
CA ARG A 42 -5.88 -9.05 35.66
C ARG A 42 -7.08 -9.27 34.74
N PRO A 43 -8.05 -10.15 35.09
CA PRO A 43 -9.22 -10.36 34.25
C PRO A 43 -10.01 -9.04 34.13
N VAL A 44 -10.05 -8.48 32.91
CA VAL A 44 -10.87 -7.32 32.58
C VAL A 44 -12.28 -7.82 32.28
N LYS A 45 -13.27 -7.43 33.10
CA LYS A 45 -14.68 -7.65 32.78
C LYS A 45 -15.11 -6.59 31.76
N LEU A 46 -15.22 -6.97 30.50
CA LEU A 46 -15.80 -6.13 29.45
C LEU A 46 -17.31 -6.40 29.39
N PRO A 47 -18.18 -5.44 29.75
CA PRO A 47 -19.61 -5.61 29.56
C PRO A 47 -19.94 -5.66 28.07
N VAL A 48 -20.84 -6.57 27.68
CA VAL A 48 -21.39 -6.58 26.31
C VAL A 48 -22.29 -5.36 26.18
N VAL A 49 -22.02 -4.53 25.17
CA VAL A 49 -22.83 -3.36 24.83
C VAL A 49 -23.21 -3.44 23.36
N ASP A 50 -24.47 -3.14 23.05
CA ASP A 50 -24.94 -2.99 21.68
C ASP A 50 -24.60 -1.59 21.18
N ALA A 51 -23.89 -1.50 20.06
CA ALA A 51 -23.54 -0.23 19.42
C ALA A 51 -24.11 -0.20 18.00
N LYS A 52 -24.94 0.81 17.71
CA LYS A 52 -25.41 1.09 16.35
C LYS A 52 -24.45 2.07 15.68
N LEU A 53 -23.66 1.57 14.72
CA LEU A 53 -22.75 2.40 13.94
C LEU A 53 -23.47 2.99 12.72
N PRO A 54 -23.22 4.27 12.36
CA PRO A 54 -23.73 4.82 11.12
C PRO A 54 -23.06 4.14 9.92
N VAL A 55 -23.85 3.77 8.92
CA VAL A 55 -23.32 3.41 7.59
C VAL A 55 -22.84 4.66 6.88
N SER A 56 -21.61 4.64 6.39
CA SER A 56 -21.04 5.76 5.63
C SER A 56 -21.54 5.72 4.18
N ALA A 57 -22.60 6.47 3.89
CA ALA A 57 -23.13 6.69 2.54
C ALA A 57 -22.55 7.95 1.87
N GLU A 58 -21.55 8.58 2.49
CA GLU A 58 -20.92 9.81 2.02
C GLU A 58 -20.29 9.61 0.64
N ARG A 59 -20.54 10.56 -0.27
CA ARG A 59 -19.95 10.59 -1.61
C ARG A 59 -18.85 11.64 -1.68
N PHE A 60 -17.95 11.48 -2.64
CA PHE A 60 -16.92 12.48 -2.92
C PHE A 60 -17.55 13.81 -3.39
N PRO A 61 -16.99 14.99 -3.00
CA PRO A 61 -17.49 16.29 -3.45
C PRO A 61 -17.58 16.37 -4.98
N PRO A 62 -18.61 17.02 -5.56
CA PRO A 62 -18.76 17.08 -7.01
C PRO A 62 -17.59 17.83 -7.67
N GLY A 63 -17.11 17.32 -8.81
CA GLY A 63 -16.03 17.92 -9.60
C GLY A 63 -15.54 17.02 -10.73
N PRO A 64 -14.70 17.53 -11.66
CA PRO A 64 -14.12 16.70 -12.72
C PRO A 64 -13.29 15.56 -12.11
N GLY A 65 -13.64 14.30 -12.42
CA GLY A 65 -13.02 13.09 -11.86
C GLY A 65 -13.65 12.56 -10.57
N SER A 66 -14.66 13.24 -10.02
CA SER A 66 -15.40 12.75 -8.84
C SER A 66 -16.19 11.47 -9.13
N ASP A 67 -16.61 11.26 -10.37
CA ASP A 67 -17.24 10.04 -10.85
C ASP A 67 -16.27 8.84 -10.78
N ILE A 68 -15.02 9.04 -11.20
CA ILE A 68 -13.95 8.02 -11.09
C ILE A 68 -13.74 7.66 -9.62
N ALA A 69 -13.56 8.66 -8.74
CA ALA A 69 -13.36 8.42 -7.30
C ALA A 69 -14.54 7.66 -6.68
N ASN A 70 -15.75 8.09 -7.00
CA ASN A 70 -16.98 7.48 -6.51
C ASN A 70 -17.21 6.05 -7.04
N ALA A 71 -16.69 5.71 -8.22
CA ALA A 71 -16.81 4.39 -8.81
C ALA A 71 -15.71 3.43 -8.35
N GLN A 72 -14.48 3.91 -8.18
CA GLN A 72 -13.30 3.06 -7.98
C GLN A 72 -12.87 2.97 -6.52
N CYS A 73 -12.93 4.08 -5.76
CA CYS A 73 -12.45 4.11 -4.37
C CYS A 73 -13.45 3.48 -3.40
N LEU A 74 -14.75 3.62 -3.68
CA LEU A 74 -15.82 3.18 -2.78
C LEU A 74 -16.14 1.68 -2.86
N ILE A 75 -15.40 0.95 -3.70
CA ILE A 75 -15.50 -0.52 -3.79
C ILE A 75 -15.00 -1.16 -2.48
N CYS A 76 -13.94 -0.61 -1.88
CA CYS A 76 -13.25 -1.23 -0.75
C CYS A 76 -13.30 -0.40 0.54
N HIS A 77 -13.43 0.92 0.46
CA HIS A 77 -13.41 1.79 1.64
C HIS A 77 -14.30 3.03 1.50
N SER A 78 -14.67 3.64 2.62
CA SER A 78 -15.50 4.85 2.62
C SER A 78 -14.75 6.07 2.11
N THR A 79 -15.50 7.08 1.64
CA THR A 79 -14.97 8.40 1.24
C THR A 79 -14.08 9.01 2.32
N GLY A 80 -14.50 8.88 3.59
CA GLY A 80 -13.75 9.40 4.74
C GLY A 80 -12.37 8.78 4.92
N MET A 81 -12.10 7.57 4.45
CA MET A 81 -10.76 6.99 4.49
C MET A 81 -9.80 7.72 3.53
N VAL A 82 -10.31 8.12 2.36
CA VAL A 82 -9.54 8.84 1.34
C VAL A 82 -9.37 10.31 1.74
N THR A 83 -10.42 10.96 2.20
CA THR A 83 -10.36 12.40 2.54
C THR A 83 -9.64 12.68 3.87
N ARG A 84 -9.36 11.65 4.68
CA ARG A 84 -8.50 11.77 5.88
C ARG A 84 -7.01 11.66 5.60
N GLN A 85 -6.60 11.38 4.36
CA GLN A 85 -5.18 11.47 4.04
C GLN A 85 -4.68 12.90 4.29
N PRO A 86 -3.41 13.07 4.70
CA PRO A 86 -2.82 14.41 4.78
C PRO A 86 -2.91 15.10 3.41
N PRO A 87 -2.78 16.43 3.33
CA PRO A 87 -2.70 17.10 2.04
C PRO A 87 -1.49 16.57 1.25
N LEU A 88 -1.75 16.01 0.07
CA LEU A 88 -0.73 15.44 -0.81
C LEU A 88 -0.61 16.24 -2.11
N THR A 89 0.53 16.14 -2.77
CA THR A 89 0.70 16.63 -4.14
C THR A 89 -0.05 15.73 -5.13
N GLU A 90 -0.30 16.23 -6.35
CA GLU A 90 -0.93 15.45 -7.41
C GLU A 90 -0.13 14.18 -7.74
N GLN A 91 1.20 14.27 -7.77
CA GLN A 91 2.07 13.13 -8.04
C GLN A 91 1.98 12.05 -6.95
N GLU A 92 1.93 12.47 -5.69
CA GLU A 92 1.73 11.56 -4.55
C GLU A 92 0.36 10.86 -4.64
N TRP A 93 -0.69 11.59 -5.01
CA TRP A 93 -2.01 11.00 -5.25
C TRP A 93 -2.00 9.99 -6.40
N ALA A 94 -1.24 10.24 -7.47
CA ALA A 94 -1.06 9.29 -8.56
C ALA A 94 -0.32 8.02 -8.09
N THR A 95 0.72 8.16 -7.27
CA THR A 95 1.44 7.03 -6.66
C THR A 95 0.51 6.16 -5.81
N ILE A 96 -0.30 6.76 -4.92
CA ILE A 96 -1.26 6.02 -4.09
C ILE A 96 -2.33 5.35 -4.94
N SER A 97 -2.87 6.07 -5.94
CA SER A 97 -3.90 5.52 -6.83
C SER A 97 -3.38 4.31 -7.61
N ASN A 98 -2.11 4.37 -8.05
CA ASN A 98 -1.43 3.23 -8.66
C ASN A 98 -1.20 2.08 -7.66
N LYS A 99 -0.87 2.38 -6.40
CA LYS A 99 -0.80 1.35 -5.35
C LYS A 99 -2.14 0.63 -5.17
N MET A 100 -3.26 1.36 -5.19
CA MET A 100 -4.60 0.75 -5.14
C MET A 100 -4.85 -0.19 -6.31
N ARG A 101 -4.43 0.19 -7.52
CA ARG A 101 -4.55 -0.66 -8.72
C ARG A 101 -3.71 -1.92 -8.63
N VAL A 102 -2.41 -1.75 -8.39
CA VAL A 102 -1.41 -2.80 -8.62
C VAL A 102 -1.25 -3.69 -7.39
N ALA A 103 -1.14 -3.11 -6.20
CA ALA A 103 -0.90 -3.86 -4.97
C ALA A 103 -2.20 -4.36 -4.33
N TYR A 104 -3.26 -3.56 -4.37
CA TYR A 104 -4.54 -3.89 -3.73
C TYR A 104 -5.62 -4.38 -4.71
N GLY A 105 -5.35 -4.40 -6.02
CA GLY A 105 -6.22 -5.01 -7.02
C GLY A 105 -7.49 -4.20 -7.35
N ALA A 106 -7.52 -2.90 -7.07
CA ALA A 106 -8.64 -2.06 -7.46
C ALA A 106 -8.76 -2.01 -9.00
N PRO A 107 -9.97 -2.17 -9.58
CA PRO A 107 -10.19 -2.21 -11.02
C PRO A 107 -10.14 -0.80 -11.68
N LEU A 108 -9.26 0.08 -11.21
CA LEU A 108 -9.07 1.43 -11.74
C LEU A 108 -8.24 1.37 -13.05
N PRO A 109 -8.77 1.81 -14.20
CA PRO A 109 -8.02 1.84 -15.45
C PRO A 109 -6.81 2.78 -15.38
N GLU A 110 -5.70 2.40 -16.03
CA GLU A 110 -4.46 3.20 -16.00
C GLU A 110 -4.65 4.62 -16.51
N LYS A 111 -5.40 4.76 -17.61
CA LYS A 111 -5.72 6.05 -18.24
C LYS A 111 -6.47 7.02 -17.31
N ASP A 112 -7.10 6.51 -16.25
CA ASP A 112 -7.92 7.30 -15.33
C ASP A 112 -7.14 7.74 -14.09
N VAL A 113 -5.92 7.23 -13.88
CA VAL A 113 -5.09 7.54 -12.70
C VAL A 113 -4.79 9.03 -12.61
N ASP A 114 -4.35 9.66 -13.70
CA ASP A 114 -3.98 11.09 -13.67
C ASP A 114 -5.20 11.99 -13.49
N ALA A 115 -6.36 11.59 -14.02
CA ALA A 115 -7.61 12.32 -13.80
C ALA A 115 -8.08 12.21 -12.35
N LEU A 116 -7.99 11.01 -11.76
CA LEU A 116 -8.28 10.79 -10.35
C LEU A 116 -7.31 11.54 -9.43
N ALA A 117 -6.02 11.53 -9.74
CA ALA A 117 -5.01 12.22 -8.95
C ALA A 117 -5.25 13.74 -8.92
N ARG A 118 -5.54 14.35 -10.08
CA ARG A 118 -5.95 15.76 -10.19
C ARG A 118 -7.19 16.08 -9.37
N TYR A 119 -8.18 15.19 -9.42
CA TYR A 119 -9.39 15.35 -8.63
C TYR A 119 -9.11 15.32 -7.12
N LEU A 120 -8.40 14.30 -6.64
CA LEU A 120 -8.05 14.15 -5.22
C LEU A 120 -7.18 15.31 -4.72
N TYR A 121 -6.27 15.79 -5.57
CA TYR A 121 -5.51 17.00 -5.34
C TYR A 121 -6.40 18.24 -5.19
N SER A 122 -7.43 18.38 -6.03
CA SER A 122 -8.32 19.55 -6.00
C SER A 122 -9.14 19.65 -4.71
N ILE A 123 -9.46 18.52 -4.07
CA ILE A 123 -10.28 18.49 -2.84
C ILE A 123 -9.45 18.49 -1.56
N ASN A 124 -8.21 18.01 -1.59
CA ASN A 124 -7.34 17.91 -0.41
C ASN A 124 -5.84 17.90 -0.77
N GLY A 125 -5.41 18.92 -1.53
CA GLY A 125 -4.04 19.01 -2.04
C GLY A 125 -3.10 19.87 -1.21
N LYS A 126 -1.81 19.50 -1.17
CA LYS A 126 -0.73 20.39 -0.71
C LYS A 126 -0.29 21.27 -1.89
N LYS A 127 -0.23 22.59 -1.73
CA LYS A 127 0.39 23.46 -2.76
C LYS A 127 1.79 22.95 -3.07
N SER A 128 2.08 22.64 -4.33
CA SER A 128 3.41 22.15 -4.70
C SER A 128 4.37 23.34 -4.68
N ASP A 129 5.08 23.52 -3.55
CA ASP A 129 6.26 24.35 -3.55
C ASP A 129 7.28 23.58 -4.38
N ARG A 130 7.64 24.10 -5.56
CA ARG A 130 8.48 23.45 -6.58
C ARG A 130 9.87 22.98 -6.10
N ALA A 131 10.18 23.02 -4.80
CA ALA A 131 11.48 22.70 -4.22
C ALA A 131 11.48 21.79 -2.97
N ALA A 132 10.34 21.33 -2.44
CA ALA A 132 10.37 20.52 -1.21
C ALA A 132 10.58 19.02 -1.50
N ALA A 133 11.81 18.67 -1.89
CA ALA A 133 12.32 17.31 -2.06
C ALA A 133 12.54 16.57 -0.72
N ALA A 134 11.49 16.48 0.10
CA ALA A 134 11.45 15.55 1.22
C ALA A 134 10.56 14.35 0.81
N PRO A 135 10.97 13.09 1.05
CA PRO A 135 10.12 11.95 0.74
C PRO A 135 8.82 12.10 1.54
N SER A 136 7.72 12.14 0.82
CA SER A 136 6.40 12.19 1.45
C SER A 136 6.18 10.91 2.26
N VAL A 137 5.41 11.00 3.34
CA VAL A 137 5.08 9.85 4.22
C VAL A 137 4.43 8.70 3.43
N VAL A 138 3.96 8.97 2.20
CA VAL A 138 3.34 8.00 1.28
C VAL A 138 4.23 6.80 1.00
N ASP A 139 5.54 6.99 0.86
CA ASP A 139 6.48 5.90 0.53
C ASP A 139 6.62 4.90 1.68
N MET A 140 6.23 5.28 2.91
CA MET A 140 6.30 4.45 4.11
C MET A 140 4.97 3.77 4.47
N GLN A 141 3.85 4.08 3.80
CA GLN A 141 2.51 3.57 4.15
C GLN A 141 2.22 2.17 3.56
N GLY A 142 3.24 1.33 3.42
CA GLY A 142 3.08 -0.11 3.17
C GLY A 142 4.06 -0.65 2.16
N SER A 143 5.34 -0.60 2.53
CA SER A 143 6.33 -1.60 2.12
C SER A 143 6.24 -2.80 3.07
#